data_AF-A0A9D8T027-F1
#
_entry.id   AF-A0A9D8T027-F1
#
_cell.length_a   1.000
_cell.length_b   1.000
_cell.length_c   1.000
_cell.angle_alpha   90.00
_cell.angle_beta   90.00
_cell.angle_gamma   90.00
#
_symmetry.space_group_name_H-M   'P 1'
#
loop_
_entity.id
_entity.type
_entity.pdbx_description
1 polymer ?
#
loop_
_entity_poly.entity_id
_entity_poly.type
_entity_poly.pdbx_seq_one_letter_code
_entity_poly.pdbx_strand_id
1 'polypeptide(L)'
;MMKTIRLFVLSLLCLAMSLPVNAQEQTAEKKYDIVVARDGSGDFRNIQDAIESIRAFKPGKRTTVFIKKGVYKEKVTVHTWITNVDFIGESRENTIITYDDHANICIPGTAMKMGT
;
A
#
# COMPACT_ATOMS: atom_id res chain seq x y z
N MET A 1 -50.89 5.94 39.37
CA MET A 1 -50.77 6.57 38.03
C MET A 1 -49.33 6.98 37.67
N MET A 2 -48.51 7.47 38.60
CA MET A 2 -47.14 7.98 38.30
C MET A 2 -46.08 6.88 38.06
N LYS A 3 -46.26 5.67 38.60
CA LYS A 3 -45.32 4.53 38.44
C LYS A 3 -45.41 3.88 37.04
N THR A 4 -46.61 3.83 36.46
CA THR A 4 -46.83 3.30 35.10
C THR A 4 -46.29 4.26 34.03
N ILE A 5 -46.34 5.57 34.27
CA ILE A 5 -45.71 6.59 33.41
C ILE A 5 -44.18 6.47 33.41
N ARG A 6 -43.54 6.25 34.57
CA ARG A 6 -42.08 6.01 34.63
C ARG A 6 -41.66 4.71 33.94
N LEU A 7 -42.46 3.64 34.04
CA LEU A 7 -42.21 2.39 33.32
C LEU A 7 -42.36 2.56 31.79
N PHE A 8 -43.34 3.35 31.34
CA PHE A 8 -43.53 3.66 29.92
C PHE A 8 -42.43 4.54 29.34
N VAL A 9 -41.95 5.54 30.09
CA VAL A 9 -40.85 6.42 29.66
C VAL A 9 -39.51 5.65 29.61
N LEU A 10 -39.28 4.71 30.53
CA LEU A 10 -38.08 3.87 30.52
C LEU A 10 -38.09 2.87 29.35
N SER A 11 -39.27 2.34 29.00
CA SER A 11 -39.49 1.48 27.83
C SER A 11 -39.27 2.24 26.51
N LEU A 12 -39.75 3.48 26.41
CA LEU A 12 -39.56 4.35 25.23
C LEU A 12 -38.09 4.78 25.06
N LEU A 13 -37.35 4.94 26.15
CA LEU A 13 -35.92 5.28 26.15
C LEU A 13 -35.03 4.12 25.66
N CYS A 14 -35.41 2.87 25.95
CA CYS A 14 -34.70 1.68 25.46
C CYS A 14 -34.95 1.40 23.97
N LEU A 15 -36.12 1.73 23.44
CA LEU A 15 -36.45 1.53 22.02
C LEU A 15 -35.70 2.50 21.08
N ALA A 16 -35.22 3.63 21.62
CA ALA A 16 -34.38 4.57 20.88
C ALA A 16 -32.90 4.14 20.79
N MET A 17 -32.46 3.18 21.61
CA MET A 17 -31.07 2.70 21.65
C MET A 17 -30.80 1.48 20.73
N SER A 18 -31.82 0.92 20.10
CA SER A 18 -31.71 -0.29 19.27
C SER A 18 -31.55 0.00 17.77
N LEU A 19 -31.01 1.16 17.37
CA LEU A 19 -30.58 1.32 16.00
C LEU A 19 -29.31 0.50 15.79
N PRO A 20 -29.33 -0.57 14.97
CA PRO A 20 -28.09 -1.22 14.59
C PRO A 20 -27.35 -0.21 13.71
N VAL A 21 -26.26 0.35 14.24
CA VAL A 21 -25.24 0.99 13.41
C VAL A 21 -24.65 -0.15 12.57
N ASN A 22 -25.24 -0.36 11.41
CA ASN A 22 -24.64 -1.16 10.36
C ASN A 22 -23.47 -0.36 9.81
N ALA A 23 -22.32 -0.44 10.47
CA ALA A 23 -21.04 -0.16 9.86
C ALA A 23 -20.76 -1.29 8.85
N GLN A 24 -21.46 -1.25 7.72
CA GLN A 24 -21.05 -2.04 6.56
C GLN A 24 -19.77 -1.40 6.05
N GLU A 25 -18.64 -1.92 6.53
CA GLU A 25 -17.34 -1.73 5.90
C GLU A 25 -17.50 -2.15 4.44
N GLN A 26 -17.66 -1.14 3.56
CA GLN A 26 -17.61 -1.36 2.12
C GLN A 26 -16.18 -1.79 1.82
N THR A 27 -15.96 -3.10 1.73
CA THR A 27 -14.73 -3.66 1.20
C THR A 27 -14.67 -3.32 -0.28
N ALA A 28 -14.16 -2.13 -0.57
CA ALA A 28 -13.80 -1.74 -1.93
C ALA A 28 -12.91 -2.84 -2.49
N GLU A 29 -13.35 -3.42 -3.60
CA GLU A 29 -12.63 -4.51 -4.26
C GLU A 29 -11.19 -4.06 -4.51
N LYS A 30 -10.21 -4.69 -3.83
CA LYS A 30 -8.81 -4.27 -3.89
C LYS A 30 -8.28 -4.55 -5.30
N LYS A 31 -8.30 -3.55 -6.16
CA LYS A 31 -7.89 -3.63 -7.57
C LYS A 31 -6.41 -4.04 -7.75
N TYR A 32 -5.58 -3.75 -6.76
CA TYR A 32 -4.14 -3.99 -6.76
C TYR A 32 -3.74 -4.74 -5.50
N ASP A 33 -2.84 -5.73 -5.61
CA ASP A 33 -2.43 -6.51 -4.44
C ASP A 33 -1.58 -5.65 -3.47
N ILE A 34 -0.71 -4.78 -4.01
CA ILE A 34 0.17 -3.88 -3.25
C ILE A 34 0.07 -2.45 -3.81
N VAL A 35 0.02 -1.44 -2.94
CA VAL A 35 0.08 -0.02 -3.30
C VAL A 35 1.32 0.64 -2.70
N VAL A 36 2.10 1.34 -3.52
CA VAL A 36 3.27 2.12 -3.11
C VAL A 36 2.96 3.60 -3.28
N ALA A 37 3.18 4.38 -2.21
CA ALA A 37 2.90 5.80 -2.21
C ALA A 37 3.85 6.60 -1.30
N ARG A 38 4.54 7.59 -1.87
CA ARG A 38 5.43 8.49 -1.11
C ARG A 38 4.70 9.29 -0.02
N ASP A 39 3.44 9.64 -0.26
CA ASP A 39 2.57 10.39 0.64
C ASP A 39 2.16 9.58 1.89
N GLY A 40 2.42 8.27 1.92
CA GLY A 40 2.04 7.37 3.01
C GLY A 40 0.61 6.85 2.93
N SER A 41 -0.12 7.12 1.85
CA SER A 41 -1.48 6.59 1.63
C SER A 41 -1.53 5.16 1.08
N GLY A 42 -0.37 4.55 0.80
CA GLY A 42 -0.22 3.19 0.29
C GLY A 42 0.24 2.20 1.37
N ASP A 43 0.37 0.93 0.97
CA ASP A 43 0.91 -0.14 1.81
C ASP A 43 2.40 0.10 2.13
N PHE A 44 3.16 0.66 1.17
CA PHE A 44 4.60 0.97 1.31
C PHE A 44 4.95 2.38 0.83
N ARG A 45 6.05 2.94 1.36
CA ARG A 45 6.58 4.24 0.95
C ARG A 45 7.71 4.14 -0.09
N ASN A 46 8.40 3.01 -0.14
CA ASN A 46 9.49 2.73 -1.08
C ASN A 46 9.12 1.54 -1.95
N ILE A 47 9.70 1.49 -3.16
CA ILE A 47 9.45 0.40 -4.12
C ILE A 47 10.22 -0.85 -3.70
N GLN A 48 11.44 -0.70 -3.19
CA GLN A 48 12.27 -1.82 -2.73
C GLN A 48 11.59 -2.61 -1.60
N ASP A 49 11.04 -1.92 -0.59
CA ASP A 49 10.29 -2.55 0.51
C ASP A 49 9.08 -3.34 -0.01
N ALA A 50 8.38 -2.79 -1.02
CA ALA A 50 7.26 -3.47 -1.64
C ALA A 50 7.70 -4.76 -2.35
N ILE A 51 8.83 -4.74 -3.05
CA ILE A 51 9.39 -5.93 -3.72
C ILE A 51 9.78 -7.00 -2.70
N GLU A 52 10.39 -6.60 -1.59
CA GLU A 52 10.79 -7.52 -0.52
C GLU A 52 9.60 -8.18 0.18
N SER A 53 8.44 -7.52 0.18
CA SER A 53 7.21 -8.11 0.72
C SER A 53 6.60 -9.19 -0.19
N ILE A 54 7.02 -9.29 -1.46
CA ILE A 54 6.44 -10.22 -2.42
C ILE A 54 6.94 -11.63 -2.15
N ARG A 55 6.00 -12.57 -2.04
CA ARG A 55 6.30 -14.00 -1.93
C ARG A 55 7.08 -14.50 -3.15
N ALA A 56 8.23 -15.12 -2.91
CA ALA A 56 9.03 -15.79 -3.92
C ALA A 56 8.30 -16.97 -4.58
N PHE A 57 8.64 -17.26 -5.84
CA PHE A 57 8.17 -18.41 -6.62
C PHE A 57 6.64 -18.59 -6.54
N LYS A 58 5.87 -17.53 -6.83
CA LYS A 58 4.40 -17.59 -6.77
C LYS A 58 3.85 -18.30 -8.02
N PRO A 59 3.23 -19.49 -7.88
CA PRO A 59 2.60 -20.15 -9.01
C PRO A 59 1.26 -19.45 -9.35
N GLY A 60 0.96 -19.32 -10.65
CA GLY A 60 -0.36 -18.88 -11.12
C GLY A 60 -0.58 -17.37 -11.06
N LYS A 61 -1.44 -16.90 -10.14
CA LYS A 61 -1.97 -15.52 -10.13
C LYS A 61 -0.84 -14.50 -10.04
N ARG A 62 -0.82 -13.52 -10.96
CA ARG A 62 0.11 -12.39 -10.89
C ARG A 62 -0.08 -11.55 -9.64
N THR A 63 1.00 -10.97 -9.13
CA THR A 63 0.94 -9.95 -8.08
C THR A 63 1.05 -8.58 -8.75
N THR A 64 0.09 -7.70 -8.50
CA THR A 64 0.09 -6.36 -9.08
C THR A 64 0.51 -5.33 -8.05
N VAL A 65 1.59 -4.60 -8.36
CA VAL A 65 2.13 -3.50 -7.55
C VAL A 65 1.75 -2.18 -8.22
N PHE A 66 0.91 -1.38 -7.58
CA PHE A 66 0.51 -0.07 -8.05
C PHE A 66 1.38 1.02 -7.41
N ILE A 67 2.02 1.85 -8.23
CA ILE A 67 2.95 2.89 -7.79
C ILE A 67 2.31 4.25 -8.06
N LYS A 68 1.89 4.93 -6.98
CA LYS A 68 1.31 6.27 -7.06
C LYS A 68 2.31 7.27 -7.61
N LYS A 69 1.81 8.35 -8.19
CA LYS A 69 2.64 9.46 -8.69
C LYS A 69 3.56 9.99 -7.60
N GLY A 70 4.78 10.34 -7.98
CA GLY A 70 5.83 10.77 -7.07
C GLY A 70 7.22 10.45 -7.61
N VAL A 71 8.23 11.02 -6.95
CA VAL A 71 9.63 10.75 -7.24
C VAL A 71 10.18 9.74 -6.22
N TYR A 72 10.59 8.59 -6.73
CA TYR A 72 11.18 7.48 -5.99
C TYR A 72 12.68 7.46 -6.30
N LYS A 73 13.46 8.10 -5.42
CA LYS A 73 14.91 8.16 -5.53
C LYS A 73 15.54 6.97 -4.79
N GLU A 74 15.62 5.84 -5.46
CA GLU A 74 16.09 4.57 -4.92
C GLU A 74 16.63 3.65 -6.02
N LYS A 75 17.60 2.80 -5.70
CA LYS A 75 18.04 1.72 -6.58
C LYS A 75 17.17 0.50 -6.32
N VAL A 76 16.41 0.10 -7.34
CA VAL A 76 15.48 -1.02 -7.26
C VAL A 76 16.12 -2.29 -7.81
N THR A 77 16.11 -3.37 -7.03
CA THR A 77 16.60 -4.69 -7.46
C THR A 77 15.48 -5.72 -7.42
N VAL A 78 15.12 -6.26 -8.59
CA VAL A 78 14.18 -7.39 -8.69
C VAL A 78 14.98 -8.68 -8.76
N HIS A 79 14.87 -9.49 -7.71
CA HIS A 79 15.55 -10.78 -7.66
C HIS A 79 14.90 -11.81 -8.59
N THR A 80 15.70 -12.75 -9.10
CA THR A 80 15.25 -13.77 -10.07
C THR A 80 14.12 -14.67 -9.57
N TRP A 81 14.02 -14.87 -8.25
CA TRP A 81 12.96 -15.69 -7.63
C TRP A 81 11.62 -14.97 -7.48
N ILE A 82 11.56 -13.66 -7.69
CA ILE A 82 10.32 -12.89 -7.72
C ILE A 82 9.73 -13.02 -9.13
N THR A 83 8.72 -13.88 -9.26
CA THR A 83 8.10 -14.21 -10.55
C THR A 83 6.63 -13.79 -10.59
N ASN A 84 6.09 -13.57 -11.79
CA ASN A 84 4.69 -13.19 -12.03
C ASN A 84 4.27 -11.89 -11.33
N VAL A 85 5.05 -10.82 -11.49
CA VAL A 85 4.76 -9.51 -10.89
C VAL A 85 4.64 -8.44 -11.97
N ASP A 86 3.60 -7.62 -11.87
CA ASP A 86 3.39 -6.45 -12.72
C ASP A 86 3.54 -5.17 -11.88
N PHE A 87 4.39 -4.24 -12.34
CA PHE A 87 4.53 -2.91 -11.74
C PHE A 87 3.78 -1.88 -12.59
N ILE A 88 2.80 -1.20 -12.01
CA ILE A 88 1.90 -0.28 -12.70
C ILE A 88 2.01 1.11 -12.10
N GLY A 89 2.54 2.07 -12.85
CA GLY A 89 2.56 3.47 -12.44
C GLY A 89 1.19 4.14 -12.60
N GLU A 90 0.84 5.03 -11.68
CA GLU A 90 -0.36 5.88 -11.75
C GLU A 90 -0.32 6.84 -12.95
N SER A 91 0.87 7.37 -13.31
CA SER A 91 1.06 8.26 -14.45
C SER A 91 2.43 8.04 -15.08
N ARG A 92 2.47 8.01 -16.41
CA ARG A 92 3.72 7.90 -17.17
C ARG A 92 4.66 9.09 -16.91
N GLU A 93 4.09 10.27 -16.75
CA GLU A 93 4.82 11.54 -16.62
C GLU A 93 5.22 11.83 -15.17
N ASN A 94 4.45 11.32 -14.20
CA ASN A 94 4.59 11.71 -12.80
C ASN A 94 5.02 10.57 -11.86
N THR A 95 5.05 9.31 -12.30
CA THR A 95 5.64 8.21 -11.54
C THR A 95 7.09 8.02 -11.99
N ILE A 96 8.02 8.66 -11.27
CA ILE A 96 9.42 8.73 -11.67
C ILE A 96 10.28 7.92 -10.69
N ILE A 97 11.02 6.95 -11.21
CA ILE A 97 12.04 6.19 -10.48
C ILE A 97 13.41 6.71 -10.93
N THR A 98 14.26 7.11 -9.99
CA THR A 98 15.53 7.77 -10.30
C THR A 98 16.63 7.37 -9.32
N TYR A 99 17.89 7.47 -9.76
CA TYR A 99 19.07 7.20 -8.95
C TYR A 99 20.28 7.94 -9.56
N ASP A 100 21.32 8.23 -8.77
CA ASP A 100 22.42 9.14 -9.16
C ASP A 100 23.75 8.43 -9.49
N ASP A 101 23.70 7.15 -9.87
CA ASP A 101 24.91 6.41 -10.23
C ASP A 101 25.56 6.98 -11.51
N HIS A 102 26.86 7.25 -11.44
CA HIS A 102 27.64 7.75 -12.57
C HIS A 102 29.12 7.33 -12.45
N ALA A 103 29.84 7.29 -13.57
CA ALA A 103 31.19 6.74 -13.67
C ALA A 103 32.24 7.35 -12.69
N ASN A 104 32.01 8.57 -12.20
CA ASN A 104 32.96 9.26 -11.31
C ASN A 104 32.78 8.92 -9.82
N ILE A 105 31.85 8.05 -9.45
CA ILE A 105 31.70 7.61 -8.05
C ILE A 105 32.47 6.31 -7.80
N CYS A 106 32.88 6.12 -6.54
CA CYS A 106 33.39 4.83 -6.09
C CYS A 106 32.24 3.87 -5.82
N ILE A 107 32.46 2.57 -6.05
CA ILE A 107 31.51 1.53 -5.66
C ILE A 107 31.37 1.56 -4.13
N PRO A 108 30.15 1.62 -3.59
CA PRO A 108 29.95 1.58 -2.15
C PRO A 108 30.62 0.34 -1.54
N GLY A 109 31.51 0.55 -0.57
CA GLY A 109 32.27 -0.52 0.08
C GLY A 109 33.55 -0.95 -0.66
N THR A 110 33.98 -0.24 -1.70
CA THR A 110 35.24 -0.51 -2.41
C THR A 110 35.95 0.79 -2.81
N ALA A 111 37.28 0.77 -2.95
CA ALA A 111 38.05 1.87 -3.52
C ALA A 111 38.04 1.89 -5.07
N MET A 112 37.29 0.98 -5.70
CA MET A 112 37.18 0.88 -7.14
C MET A 112 36.21 1.92 -7.67
N LYS A 113 36.58 2.56 -8.79
CA LYS A 113 35.67 3.43 -9.54
C LYS A 113 34.54 2.61 -10.16
N MET A 114 33.35 3.21 -10.24
CA MET A 114 32.19 2.59 -10.88
C MET A 114 32.27 2.64 -12.41
N GLY A 115 33.03 3.58 -12.97
CA GLY A 115 33.39 3.64 -14.39
C GLY A 115 34.79 3.12 -14.70
N THR A 116 35.13 3.12 -15.99
CA THR A 116 36.39 2.64 -16.56
C THR A 116 37.61 3.42 -16.11
#